data_AF-A0A8I6TD97-F1
#
_entry.id   AF-A0A8I6TD97-F1
#
_cell.length_a   1.000
_cell.length_b   1.000
_cell.length_c   1.000
_cell.angle_alpha   90.00
_cell.angle_beta   90.00
_cell.angle_gamma   90.00
#
_symmetry.space_group_name_H-M   'P 1'
#
loop_
_entity.id
_entity.type
_entity.pdbx_description
1 polymer ?
#
loop_
_entity_poly.entity_id
_entity_poly.type
_entity_poly.pdbx_seq_one_letter_code
_entity_poly.pdbx_strand_id
1 'polypeptide(L)'
;MSLAHPILKEMLNSGCSDHTNILIAFQTYMELCEVHNFETVEHCFSMDMNMIYLKAVEDKEEEIFLPISIKENITPSWIEKVRQAICQNENGEVQKNF
;
A
#
# COMPACT_ATOMS: atom_id res chain seq x y z
N MET A 1 5.16 22.10 -18.32
CA MET A 1 6.05 21.54 -17.28
C MET A 1 5.15 20.84 -16.28
N SER A 2 5.14 19.51 -16.21
CA SER A 2 4.31 18.81 -15.23
C SER A 2 5.01 18.90 -13.87
N LEU A 3 4.44 19.69 -12.94
CA LEU A 3 4.89 19.86 -11.56
C LEU A 3 4.61 18.64 -10.65
N ALA A 4 4.09 17.54 -11.22
CA ALA A 4 3.70 16.37 -10.44
C ALA A 4 4.90 15.45 -10.16
N HIS A 5 5.01 14.99 -8.90
CA HIS A 5 5.99 14.01 -8.45
C HIS A 5 5.90 12.72 -9.31
N PRO A 6 7.02 12.11 -9.74
CA PRO A 6 6.99 10.92 -10.61
C PRO A 6 6.15 9.77 -10.04
N ILE A 7 6.33 9.46 -8.75
CA ILE A 7 5.57 8.39 -8.08
C ILE A 7 4.07 8.70 -8.02
N LEU A 8 3.68 9.96 -7.79
CA LEU A 8 2.26 10.34 -7.84
C LEU A 8 1.69 10.12 -9.24
N LYS A 9 2.47 10.42 -10.29
CA LYS A 9 2.06 10.18 -11.67
C LYS A 9 1.93 8.68 -11.97
N GLU A 10 2.82 7.84 -11.43
CA GLU A 10 2.73 6.39 -11.57
C GLU A 10 1.47 5.85 -10.87
N MET A 11 1.22 6.27 -9.62
CA MET A 11 0.02 5.88 -8.88
C MET A 11 -1.28 6.33 -9.57
N LEU A 12 -1.32 7.53 -10.14
CA LEU A 12 -2.46 8.01 -10.94
C LEU A 12 -2.72 7.16 -12.19
N ASN A 13 -1.70 6.48 -12.72
CA ASN A 13 -1.78 5.60 -13.89
C ASN A 13 -1.90 4.11 -13.52
N SER A 14 -2.00 3.77 -12.23
CA SER A 14 -2.02 2.38 -11.73
C SER A 14 -3.31 1.61 -12.07
N GLY A 15 -4.37 2.32 -12.45
CA GLY A 15 -5.71 1.75 -12.65
C GLY A 15 -6.61 1.84 -11.42
N CYS A 16 -6.10 2.33 -10.28
CA CYS A 16 -6.94 2.65 -9.13
C CYS A 16 -7.92 3.77 -9.48
N SER A 17 -9.21 3.52 -9.28
CA SER A 17 -10.26 4.49 -9.62
C SER A 17 -10.54 5.50 -8.50
N ASP A 18 -10.13 5.20 -7.26
CA ASP A 18 -10.31 6.07 -6.11
C ASP A 18 -9.14 7.05 -5.97
N HIS A 19 -9.39 8.31 -6.33
CA HIS A 19 -8.40 9.38 -6.23
C HIS A 19 -8.02 9.70 -4.78
N THR A 20 -8.94 9.50 -3.83
CA THR A 20 -8.63 9.68 -2.40
C THR A 20 -7.63 8.62 -1.96
N ASN A 21 -7.83 7.37 -2.37
CA ASN A 21 -6.91 6.28 -2.09
C ASN A 21 -5.51 6.55 -2.66
N ILE A 22 -5.44 7.01 -3.92
CA ILE A 22 -4.17 7.41 -4.57
C ILE A 22 -3.44 8.49 -3.76
N LEU A 23 -4.15 9.54 -3.33
CA LEU A 23 -3.53 10.64 -2.59
C LEU A 23 -3.05 10.22 -1.20
N ILE A 24 -3.83 9.39 -0.49
CA ILE A 24 -3.41 8.84 0.81
C ILE A 24 -2.19 7.94 0.62
N ALA A 25 -2.18 7.07 -0.40
CA ALA A 25 -1.03 6.22 -0.68
C ALA A 25 0.23 7.02 -1.03
N PHE A 26 0.08 8.10 -1.80
CA PHE A 26 1.20 9.00 -2.08
C PHE A 26 1.70 9.72 -0.82
N GLN A 27 0.80 10.19 0.05
CA GLN A 27 1.19 10.79 1.32
C GLN A 27 1.95 9.80 2.20
N THR A 28 1.45 8.56 2.33
CA THR A 28 2.14 7.51 3.10
C THR A 28 3.49 7.16 2.49
N TYR A 29 3.59 7.11 1.16
CA TYR A 29 4.87 6.90 0.48
C TYR A 29 5.90 7.97 0.87
N MET A 30 5.52 9.25 0.82
CA MET A 30 6.39 10.36 1.22
C MET A 30 6.78 10.25 2.69
N GLU A 31 5.85 9.87 3.57
CA GLU A 31 6.14 9.67 5.00
C GLU A 31 7.16 8.54 5.23
N LEU A 32 6.98 7.39 4.56
CA LEU A 32 7.92 6.26 4.67
C LEU A 32 9.32 6.65 4.17
N CYS A 33 9.41 7.39 3.07
CA CYS A 33 10.69 7.82 2.52
C CYS A 33 11.36 8.94 3.34
N GLU A 34 10.63 9.99 3.71
CA GLU A 34 11.21 11.23 4.25
C GLU A 34 11.23 11.29 5.78
N VAL A 35 10.31 10.60 6.45
CA VAL A 35 10.19 10.61 7.91
C VAL A 35 10.79 9.35 8.51
N HIS A 36 10.40 8.19 7.98
CA HIS A 36 10.86 6.90 8.50
C HIS A 36 12.16 6.39 7.83
N ASN A 37 12.62 7.06 6.77
CA ASN A 37 13.87 6.76 6.05
C ASN A 37 13.97 5.31 5.53
N PHE A 38 12.86 4.71 5.09
CA PHE A 38 12.91 3.43 4.39
C PHE A 38 13.70 3.57 3.08
N GLU A 39 14.73 2.74 2.89
CA GLU A 39 15.61 2.82 1.71
C GLU A 39 14.89 2.41 0.42
N THR A 40 13.99 1.44 0.50
CA THR A 40 13.22 0.93 -0.63
C THR A 40 11.74 0.91 -0.27
N VAL A 41 10.97 1.75 -0.93
CA VAL A 41 9.50 1.78 -0.84
C VAL A 41 8.94 1.57 -2.23
N GLU A 42 8.13 0.54 -2.40
CA GLU A 42 7.43 0.19 -3.64
C GLU A 42 5.94 0.42 -3.48
N HIS A 43 5.28 0.86 -4.55
CA HIS A 43 3.82 0.96 -4.59
C HIS A 43 3.24 -0.16 -5.45
N CYS A 44 2.14 -0.74 -5.00
CA CYS A 44 1.47 -1.84 -5.66
C CYS A 44 -0.03 -1.56 -5.74
N PHE A 45 -0.69 -2.01 -6.80
CA PHE A 45 -2.14 -1.87 -6.97
C PHE A 45 -2.83 -3.22 -6.84
N SER A 46 -3.79 -3.32 -5.92
CA SER A 46 -4.70 -4.46 -5.82
C SER A 46 -5.99 -4.15 -6.58
N MET A 47 -6.22 -4.87 -7.68
CA MET A 47 -7.47 -4.73 -8.46
C MET A 47 -8.69 -5.19 -7.65
N ASP A 48 -8.56 -6.26 -6.87
CA ASP A 48 -9.64 -6.83 -6.05
C ASP A 48 -10.12 -5.88 -4.96
N MET A 49 -9.19 -5.13 -4.38
CA MET A 49 -9.49 -4.12 -3.35
C MET A 49 -9.66 -2.72 -3.95
N ASN A 50 -9.35 -2.53 -5.24
CA ASN A 50 -9.24 -1.23 -5.91
C ASN A 50 -8.44 -0.21 -5.07
N MET A 51 -7.30 -0.64 -4.53
CA MET A 51 -6.49 0.10 -3.57
C MET A 51 -5.01 0.00 -3.89
N ILE A 52 -4.27 1.09 -3.66
CA ILE A 52 -2.82 1.09 -3.65
C ILE A 52 -2.32 0.76 -2.24
N TYR A 53 -1.40 -0.17 -2.15
CA TYR A 53 -0.66 -0.49 -0.93
C TYR A 53 0.84 -0.30 -1.17
N LEU A 54 1.61 -0.20 -0.09
CA LEU A 54 3.06 0.00 -0.17
C LEU A 54 3.77 -1.19 0.43
N LYS A 55 4.92 -1.53 -0.15
CA LYS A 55 5.88 -2.47 0.41
C LYS A 55 7.14 -1.72 0.74
N ALA A 56 7.69 -1.93 1.93
CA ALA A 56 9.00 -1.39 2.27
C ALA A 56 9.83 -2.45 2.97
N VAL A 57 11.15 -2.35 2.83
CA VAL A 57 12.09 -3.29 3.47
C VAL A 57 12.80 -2.59 4.61
N GLU A 58 12.73 -3.17 5.80
CA GLU A 58 13.49 -2.77 6.98
C GLU A 58 14.12 -4.02 7.59
N ASP A 59 15.40 -3.96 7.95
CA ASP A 59 16.15 -5.08 8.57
C ASP A 59 16.03 -6.46 7.87
N LYS A 60 15.83 -6.45 6.54
CA LYS A 60 15.63 -7.61 5.63
C LYS A 60 14.25 -8.26 5.70
N GLU A 61 13.30 -7.65 6.39
CA GLU A 61 11.89 -8.07 6.38
C GLU A 61 11.09 -7.11 5.49
N GLU A 62 10.22 -7.68 4.65
CA GLU A 62 9.28 -6.90 3.84
C GLU A 62 8.03 -6.61 4.66
N GLU A 63 7.73 -5.34 4.85
CA GLU A 63 6.52 -4.87 5.50
C GLU A 63 5.51 -4.35 4.47
N ILE A 64 4.23 -4.63 4.74
CA ILE A 64 3.10 -4.16 3.93
C ILE A 64 2.40 -3.03 4.69
N PHE A 65 2.36 -1.85 4.07
CA PHE A 65 1.62 -0.69 4.57
C PHE A 65 0.34 -0.54 3.76
N LEU A 66 -0.78 -0.37 4.48
CA LEU A 66 -2.11 -0.17 3.91
C LEU A 66 -2.58 1.26 4.21
N PRO A 67 -2.47 2.19 3.25
CA PRO A 67 -2.93 3.56 3.41
C PRO A 67 -4.47 3.59 3.42
N ILE A 68 -5.07 3.79 4.60
CA ILE A 68 -6.53 3.73 4.80
C ILE A 68 -7.05 5.11 5.21
N SER A 69 -8.18 5.51 4.62
CA SER A 69 -8.89 6.72 5.03
C SER A 69 -9.47 6.56 6.43
N ILE A 70 -9.41 7.61 7.26
CA ILE A 70 -10.03 7.63 8.59
C ILE A 70 -11.56 7.43 8.51
N LYS A 71 -12.16 7.71 7.34
CA LYS A 71 -13.59 7.50 7.10
C LYS A 71 -13.95 6.05 6.74
N GLU A 72 -12.95 5.20 6.49
CA GLU A 72 -13.16 3.82 6.11
C GLU A 72 -13.68 3.00 7.30
N ASN A 73 -14.65 2.14 7.04
CA ASN A 73 -15.19 1.26 8.08
C ASN A 73 -14.43 -0.06 8.12
N ILE A 74 -13.40 -0.13 8.96
CA ILE A 74 -12.60 -1.35 9.14
C ILE A 74 -13.42 -2.38 9.93
N THR A 75 -13.82 -3.44 9.23
CA THR A 75 -14.57 -4.57 9.80
C THR A 75 -13.74 -5.87 9.72
N PRO A 76 -14.03 -6.90 10.52
CA PRO A 76 -13.33 -8.17 10.42
C PRO A 76 -13.41 -8.81 9.02
N SER A 77 -14.54 -8.66 8.34
CA SER A 77 -14.71 -9.16 6.96
C SER A 77 -13.88 -8.37 5.95
N TRP A 78 -13.66 -7.07 6.18
CA TRP A 78 -12.75 -6.26 5.36
C TRP A 78 -11.29 -6.68 5.57
N ILE A 79 -10.87 -6.91 6.82
CA ILE A 79 -9.52 -7.39 7.14
C ILE A 79 -9.25 -8.73 6.46
N GLU A 80 -10.22 -9.66 6.49
CA GLU A 80 -10.05 -10.96 5.84
C GLU A 80 -9.92 -10.84 4.32
N LYS A 81 -10.65 -9.91 3.68
CA LYS A 81 -10.48 -9.62 2.25
C LYS A 81 -9.11 -9.06 1.93
N VAL A 82 -8.62 -8.11 2.73
CA VAL A 82 -7.25 -7.57 2.59
C VAL A 82 -6.23 -8.69 2.71
N ARG A 83 -6.37 -9.55 3.72
CA ARG A 83 -5.47 -10.68 3.93
C ARG A 83 -5.43 -11.59 2.71
N GLN A 84 -6.59 -11.89 2.11
CA GLN A 84 -6.70 -12.73 0.92
C GLN A 84 -6.14 -12.06 -0.34
N ALA A 85 -6.41 -10.77 -0.54
CA ALA A 85 -6.08 -10.07 -1.78
C ALA A 85 -4.66 -9.47 -1.81
N ILE A 86 -4.06 -9.20 -0.65
CA ILE A 86 -2.79 -8.44 -0.55
C ILE A 86 -1.73 -9.20 0.24
N CYS A 87 -2.09 -9.83 1.36
CA CYS A 87 -1.09 -10.43 2.26
C CYS A 87 -0.76 -11.90 1.96
N GLN A 88 -1.51 -12.56 1.09
CA GLN A 88 -1.22 -13.95 0.72
C GLN A 88 -0.11 -13.98 -0.34
N ASN A 89 1.09 -14.36 0.09
CA ASN A 89 2.20 -14.71 -0.80
C ASN A 89 1.83 -15.93 -1.67
N GLU A 90 2.39 -16.00 -2.87
CA GLU A 90 2.20 -17.08 -3.86
C GLU A 90 2.50 -18.51 -3.35
N ASN A 91 2.99 -18.66 -2.12
CA ASN A 91 3.33 -19.95 -1.50
C ASN A 91 2.48 -20.36 -0.29
N GLY A 92 1.41 -19.64 0.07
CA GLY A 92 0.41 -20.15 1.04
C GLY A 92 0.90 -20.44 2.47
N GLU A 93 2.08 -19.96 2.87
CA GLU A 93 2.56 -20.08 4.24
C GLU A 93 2.18 -18.83 5.03
N VAL A 94 1.19 -18.98 5.91
CA VAL A 94 0.90 -18.02 6.97
C VAL A 94 2.09 -18.04 7.93
N GLN A 95 2.87 -16.96 7.96
CA GLN A 95 3.83 -16.74 9.05
C GLN A 95 3.05 -16.73 10.37
N LYS A 96 3.16 -17.83 11.13
CA LYS A 96 2.68 -17.92 12.50
C LYS A 96 3.78 -17.37 13.41
N ASN A 97 3.68 -16.11 13.79
CA ASN A 97 4.45 -15.58 14.91
C ASN A 97 3.64 -15.80 16.20
N PHE A 98 4.15 -16.67 17.08
CA PHE A 98 3.77 -16.77 18.50
C PHE A 98 4.93 -16.22 19.34
#